data_AF-A0A0G1J3P2-F1
#
_entry.id   AF-A0A0G1J3P2-F1
#
_cell.length_a   1.000
_cell.length_b   1.000
_cell.length_c   1.000
_cell.angle_alpha   90.00
_cell.angle_beta   90.00
_cell.angle_gamma   90.00
#
_symmetry.space_group_name_H-M   'P 1'
#
loop_
_entity.id
_entity.type
_entity.pdbx_description
1 polymer ?
#
loop_
_entity_poly.entity_id
_entity_poly.type
_entity_poly.pdbx_seq_one_letter_code
_entity_poly.pdbx_strand_id
1 'polypeptide(L)'
;MIIGIDGNEANIVTKVGVNVYAFNLLWGIYKLQGQWQNKHKVIVYLKNLPLPDLPKPTKSFSYKVIPGGGAWIVKKLTPKLFTDKPRPDIFFSPSHYVPPFSPVPRVCSIMDLGYLEFSGQFK
;
A
#
# COMPACT_ATOMS: atom_id res chain seq x y z
N MET A 1 0.74 16.20 -1.33
CA MET A 1 -0.35 15.20 -1.26
C MET A 1 0.02 14.09 -0.29
N ILE A 2 -0.95 13.37 0.25
CA ILE A 2 -0.79 12.18 1.08
C ILE A 2 -1.10 10.94 0.22
N ILE A 3 -0.12 10.06 0.05
CA ILE A 3 -0.24 8.82 -0.70
C ILE A 3 -0.36 7.68 0.32
N GLY A 4 -1.50 6.99 0.32
CA GLY A 4 -1.69 5.78 1.11
C GLY A 4 -1.25 4.56 0.31
N ILE A 5 -0.49 3.65 0.93
CA ILE A 5 -0.01 2.43 0.26
C ILE A 5 -0.36 1.20 1.10
N ASP A 6 -0.89 0.14 0.48
CA ASP A 6 -0.93 -1.18 1.11
C ASP A 6 0.48 -1.78 1.12
N GLY A 7 1.12 -1.83 2.29
CA GLY A 7 2.48 -2.37 2.44
C GLY A 7 2.55 -3.85 2.77
N ASN A 8 1.41 -4.55 2.88
CA ASN A 8 1.41 -5.92 3.41
C ASN A 8 2.19 -6.90 2.52
N GLU A 9 2.14 -6.75 1.19
CA GLU A 9 2.91 -7.59 0.26
C GLU A 9 4.42 -7.42 0.42
N ALA A 10 4.88 -6.23 0.82
CA ALA A 10 6.29 -5.97 1.08
C ALA A 10 6.74 -6.46 2.46
N ASN A 11 5.81 -6.58 3.42
CA ASN A 11 6.08 -6.85 4.83
C ASN A 11 5.98 -8.36 5.16
N ILE A 12 6.69 -9.19 4.37
CA ILE A 12 6.75 -10.65 4.51
C ILE A 12 8.22 -11.07 4.58
N VAL A 13 8.54 -12.07 5.41
CA VAL A 13 9.91 -12.57 5.60
C VAL A 13 10.43 -13.21 4.30
N THR A 14 9.74 -14.25 3.82
CA THR A 14 10.07 -14.92 2.55
C THR A 14 9.29 -14.28 1.42
N LYS A 15 9.96 -13.47 0.60
CA LYS A 15 9.34 -12.71 -0.50
C LYS A 15 9.45 -13.48 -1.81
N VAL A 16 8.36 -13.56 -2.57
CA VAL A 16 8.32 -14.12 -3.93
C VAL A 16 7.53 -13.21 -4.85
N GLY A 17 7.76 -13.29 -6.17
CA GLY A 17 6.95 -12.60 -7.19
C GLY A 17 6.51 -11.17 -6.81
N VAL A 18 5.20 -10.98 -6.61
CA VAL A 18 4.57 -9.71 -6.23
C VAL A 18 5.13 -9.10 -4.93
N ASN A 19 5.57 -9.90 -3.97
CA ASN A 19 6.17 -9.41 -2.73
C ASN A 19 7.50 -8.70 -3.00
N VAL A 20 8.32 -9.25 -3.90
CA VAL A 20 9.60 -8.66 -4.30
C VAL A 20 9.35 -7.35 -5.04
N TYR A 21 8.34 -7.31 -5.91
CA TYR A 21 7.91 -6.06 -6.55
C TYR A 21 7.48 -5.01 -5.51
N ALA A 22 6.54 -5.33 -4.63
CA ALA A 22 6.02 -4.40 -3.64
C ALA A 22 7.13 -3.87 -2.73
N PHE A 23 8.06 -4.75 -2.32
CA PHE A 23 9.22 -4.38 -1.53
C PHE A 23 10.14 -3.37 -2.23
N ASN A 24 10.54 -3.67 -3.48
CA ASN A 24 11.41 -2.77 -4.23
C ASN A 24 10.71 -1.45 -4.59
N LEU A 25 9.39 -1.49 -4.82
CA LEU A 25 8.60 -0.31 -5.08
C LEU A 25 8.55 0.63 -3.87
N LEU A 26 8.37 0.10 -2.66
CA LEU A 26 8.44 0.91 -1.43
C LEU A 26 9.82 1.57 -1.27
N TRP A 27 10.91 0.82 -1.52
CA TRP A 27 12.27 1.37 -1.50
C TRP A 27 12.51 2.42 -2.59
N GLY A 28 11.95 2.23 -3.78
CA GLY A 28 11.98 3.22 -4.86
C GLY A 28 11.29 4.52 -4.45
N ILE A 29 10.06 4.43 -3.97
CA ILE A 29 9.28 5.59 -3.48
C ILE A 29 10.00 6.28 -2.32
N TYR A 30 10.61 5.52 -1.43
CA TYR A 30 11.41 6.06 -0.33
C TYR A 30 12.59 6.90 -0.83
N LYS A 31 13.35 6.41 -1.82
CA LYS A 31 14.46 7.15 -2.43
C LYS A 31 14.00 8.42 -3.15
N LEU A 32 12.81 8.38 -3.76
CA LEU A 32 12.23 9.54 -4.44
C LEU A 32 11.85 10.68 -3.50
N GLN A 33 11.70 10.44 -2.19
CA GLN A 33 11.38 11.50 -1.21
C GLN A 33 12.37 12.67 -1.27
N GLY A 34 13.66 12.38 -1.47
CA GLY A 34 14.70 13.41 -1.62
C GLY A 34 14.52 14.23 -2.91
N GLN A 35 14.21 13.57 -4.03
CA GLN A 35 13.98 14.23 -5.32
C GLN A 35 12.71 15.09 -5.30
N TRP A 36 11.67 14.63 -4.61
CA TRP A 36 10.42 15.36 -4.42
C TRP A 36 10.53 16.50 -3.40
N GLN A 37 11.69 16.69 -2.78
CA GLN A 37 11.91 17.68 -1.73
C GLN A 37 10.83 17.57 -0.63
N ASN A 38 10.42 16.34 -0.30
CA ASN A 38 9.38 16.07 0.69
C ASN A 38 7.99 16.70 0.40
N LYS A 39 7.69 17.04 -0.85
CA LYS A 39 6.38 17.61 -1.29
C LYS A 39 5.20 16.64 -1.10
N HIS A 40 5.48 15.34 -1.08
CA HIS A 40 4.50 14.29 -0.90
C HIS A 40 4.77 13.57 0.42
N LYS A 41 3.69 13.20 1.12
CA LYS A 41 3.73 12.35 2.31
C LYS A 41 3.25 10.96 1.92
N VAL A 42 3.92 9.93 2.40
CA VAL A 42 3.59 8.53 2.15
C VAL A 42 3.22 7.89 3.48
N ILE A 43 2.07 7.24 3.52
CA ILE A 43 1.59 6.45 4.66
C ILE A 43 1.46 5.00 4.18
N VAL A 44 2.33 4.13 4.68
CA VAL A 44 2.30 2.69 4.40
C VAL A 44 1.45 2.00 5.46
N TYR A 45 0.34 1.40 5.05
CA TYR A 45 -0.56 0.69 5.94
C TYR A 45 -0.14 -0.78 6.05
N LEU A 46 -0.06 -1.29 7.27
CA LEU A 46 0.39 -2.65 7.57
C LEU A 46 -0.53 -3.33 8.57
N LYS A 47 -0.71 -4.65 8.44
CA LYS A 47 -1.40 -5.46 9.46
C LYS A 47 -0.51 -5.81 10.66
N ASN A 48 0.79 -5.87 10.44
CA ASN A 48 1.82 -6.19 11.43
C ASN A 48 2.83 -5.04 11.54
N LEU A 49 3.68 -5.06 12.56
CA LEU A 49 4.81 -4.13 12.64
C LEU A 49 5.70 -4.26 11.38
N PRO A 50 6.32 -3.16 10.91
CA PRO A 50 7.24 -3.21 9.79
C PRO A 50 8.45 -4.08 10.14
N LEU A 51 8.83 -4.97 9.22
CA LEU A 51 10.05 -5.76 9.32
C LEU A 51 11.30 -4.86 9.21
N PRO A 52 12.45 -5.28 9.78
CA PRO A 52 13.67 -4.47 9.82
C PRO A 52 14.25 -4.10 8.44
N ASP A 53 13.87 -4.82 7.38
CA ASP A 53 14.32 -4.63 6.01
C ASP A 53 13.46 -3.63 5.22
N LEU A 54 12.36 -3.15 5.79
CA LEU A 54 11.58 -2.05 5.22
C LEU A 54 12.25 -0.68 5.48
N PRO A 55 11.99 0.34 4.64
CA PRO A 55 12.55 1.67 4.84
C PRO A 55 12.27 2.24 6.22
N LYS A 56 13.26 2.94 6.81
CA LYS A 56 13.05 3.58 8.13
C LYS A 56 12.07 4.75 8.01
N PRO A 57 11.16 4.96 9.00
CA PRO A 57 10.24 6.08 8.99
C PRO A 57 10.98 7.44 8.94
N THR A 58 10.38 8.40 8.26
CA THR A 58 10.82 9.80 8.17
C THR A 58 9.62 10.73 8.34
N LYS A 59 9.83 12.06 8.26
CA LYS A 59 8.73 13.04 8.29
C LYS A 59 7.74 12.91 7.12
N SER A 60 8.19 12.33 6.00
CA SER A 60 7.43 12.23 4.75
C SER A 60 7.10 10.79 4.37
N PHE A 61 7.62 9.81 5.12
CA PHE A 61 7.37 8.40 4.89
C PHE A 61 7.11 7.72 6.24
N SER A 62 5.87 7.33 6.51
CA SER A 62 5.48 6.75 7.80
C SER A 62 4.70 5.45 7.63
N TYR A 63 4.63 4.67 8.71
CA TYR A 63 3.84 3.45 8.76
C TYR A 63 2.62 3.65 9.64
N LYS A 64 1.50 3.07 9.23
CA LYS A 64 0.30 2.96 10.04
C LYS A 64 -0.07 1.49 10.22
N VAL A 65 0.14 0.99 11.43
CA VAL A 65 -0.15 -0.40 11.78
C VAL A 65 -1.60 -0.52 12.24
N ILE A 66 -2.39 -1.33 11.54
CA ILE A 66 -3.78 -1.64 11.87
C ILE A 66 -3.86 -3.16 12.09
N PRO A 67 -3.77 -3.65 13.32
CA PRO A 67 -3.75 -5.09 13.58
C PRO A 67 -4.96 -5.84 12.99
N GLY A 68 -4.71 -6.98 12.34
CA GLY A 68 -5.74 -7.87 11.83
C GLY A 68 -5.21 -9.05 11.02
N GLY A 69 -6.11 -9.94 10.61
CA GLY A 69 -5.80 -11.19 9.91
C GLY A 69 -6.50 -11.32 8.55
N GLY A 70 -7.14 -12.46 8.27
CA GLY A 70 -7.86 -12.69 7.01
C GLY A 70 -8.90 -11.60 6.69
N ALA A 71 -9.05 -11.28 5.40
CA ALA A 71 -9.90 -10.19 4.90
C ALA A 71 -9.58 -8.80 5.49
N TRP A 72 -8.30 -8.55 5.81
CA TRP A 72 -7.82 -7.30 6.41
C TRP A 72 -8.23 -6.04 5.62
N ILE A 73 -8.12 -6.07 4.30
CA ILE A 73 -8.48 -4.95 3.41
C ILE A 73 -9.92 -4.50 3.68
N VAL A 74 -10.86 -5.45 3.76
CA VAL A 74 -12.29 -5.16 3.96
C VAL A 74 -12.59 -4.82 5.42
N LYS A 75 -12.10 -5.64 6.37
CA LYS A 75 -12.50 -5.53 7.78
C LYS A 75 -11.78 -4.42 8.56
N LYS A 76 -10.58 -4.01 8.12
CA LYS A 76 -9.71 -3.12 8.89
C LYS A 76 -9.33 -1.88 8.11
N LEU A 77 -8.74 -2.04 6.93
CA LEU A 77 -8.26 -0.91 6.13
C LEU A 77 -9.42 -0.04 5.63
N THR A 78 -10.45 -0.66 5.04
CA THR A 78 -11.56 0.07 4.42
C THR A 78 -12.24 1.02 5.42
N PRO A 79 -12.72 0.59 6.62
CA PRO A 79 -13.31 1.50 7.60
C PRO A 79 -12.34 2.60 8.05
N LYS A 80 -11.04 2.29 8.11
CA LYS A 80 -10.02 3.25 8.51
C LYS A 80 -9.79 4.34 7.47
N LEU A 81 -9.88 4.03 6.18
CA LEU A 81 -9.86 5.05 5.12
C LEU A 81 -11.04 6.02 5.23
N PHE A 82 -12.22 5.57 5.68
CA PHE A 82 -13.37 6.46 5.90
C PHE A 82 -13.22 7.34 7.15
N THR A 83 -12.73 6.77 8.24
CA THR A 83 -12.76 7.40 9.57
C THR A 83 -11.50 8.20 9.90
N ASP A 84 -10.33 7.80 9.42
CA ASP A 84 -9.08 8.44 9.80
C ASP A 84 -8.89 9.81 9.12
N LYS A 85 -8.28 10.74 9.87
CA LYS A 85 -7.87 12.07 9.41
C LYS A 85 -6.40 12.34 9.82
N PRO A 86 -5.58 13.01 9.00
CA PRO A 86 -5.86 13.32 7.60
C PRO A 86 -5.95 12.04 6.76
N ARG A 87 -6.84 12.06 5.76
CA ARG A 87 -7.03 10.94 4.84
C ARG A 87 -5.98 11.01 3.73
N PRO A 88 -5.51 9.89 3.15
CA PRO A 88 -4.77 9.93 1.90
C PRO A 88 -5.58 10.63 0.80
N ASP A 89 -4.90 11.33 -0.10
CA ASP A 89 -5.49 11.88 -1.32
C ASP A 89 -5.71 10.79 -2.38
N ILE A 90 -4.90 9.73 -2.33
CA ILE A 90 -4.96 8.56 -3.21
C ILE A 90 -4.50 7.31 -2.45
N PHE A 91 -5.14 6.18 -2.70
CA PHE A 91 -4.74 4.88 -2.15
C PHE A 91 -4.19 3.98 -3.25
N PHE A 92 -3.00 3.43 -3.04
CA PHE A 92 -2.32 2.56 -3.98
C PHE A 92 -2.07 1.19 -3.35
N SER A 93 -2.43 0.13 -4.07
CA SER A 93 -2.10 -1.24 -3.71
C SER A 93 -1.09 -1.79 -4.72
N PRO A 94 0.11 -2.24 -4.29
CA PRO A 94 1.08 -2.88 -5.18
C PRO A 94 0.69 -4.32 -5.56
N SER A 95 -0.57 -4.70 -5.31
CA SER A 95 -1.20 -5.95 -5.73
C SER A 95 -2.53 -5.67 -6.41
N HIS A 96 -3.21 -6.72 -6.87
CA HIS A 96 -4.51 -6.62 -7.52
C HIS A 96 -5.67 -6.42 -6.52
N TYR A 97 -5.43 -6.52 -5.21
CA TYR A 97 -6.46 -6.34 -4.20
C TYR A 97 -6.56 -4.88 -3.77
N VAL A 98 -7.77 -4.32 -3.84
CA VAL A 98 -8.07 -2.97 -3.36
C VAL A 98 -9.28 -2.98 -2.42
N PRO A 99 -9.41 -1.98 -1.53
CA PRO A 99 -10.64 -1.76 -0.77
C PRO A 99 -11.85 -1.75 -1.72
N PRO A 100 -12.87 -2.61 -1.57
CA PRO A 100 -14.00 -2.67 -2.53
C PRO A 100 -14.78 -1.36 -2.56
N PHE A 101 -14.83 -0.66 -1.43
CA PHE A 101 -15.32 0.70 -1.30
C PHE A 101 -14.19 1.59 -0.78
N SER A 102 -14.10 2.82 -1.27
CA SER A 102 -13.09 3.77 -0.80
C SER A 102 -13.59 5.20 -0.96
N PRO A 103 -13.36 6.08 0.03
CA PRO A 103 -13.69 7.49 -0.08
C PRO A 103 -12.61 8.28 -0.85
N VAL A 104 -11.59 7.60 -1.38
CA VAL A 104 -10.47 8.16 -2.14
C VAL A 104 -10.22 7.34 -3.42
N PRO A 105 -9.65 7.95 -4.47
CA PRO A 105 -9.19 7.23 -5.65
C PRO A 105 -8.31 6.03 -5.27
N ARG A 106 -8.54 4.90 -5.95
CA ARG A 106 -7.82 3.64 -5.76
C ARG A 106 -7.00 3.34 -7.00
N VAL A 107 -5.76 2.91 -6.81
CA VAL A 107 -4.88 2.43 -7.87
C VAL A 107 -4.34 1.07 -7.45
N CYS A 108 -4.28 0.13 -8.38
CA CYS A 108 -3.70 -1.19 -8.17
C CYS A 108 -2.70 -1.55 -9.25
N SER A 109 -1.85 -2.53 -8.95
CA SER A 109 -0.98 -3.16 -9.94
C SER A 109 -1.49 -4.57 -10.24
N ILE A 110 -1.72 -4.87 -11.51
CA ILE A 110 -2.12 -6.20 -11.97
C ILE A 110 -0.95 -6.81 -12.73
N MET A 111 -0.47 -7.95 -12.28
CA MET A 111 0.70 -8.65 -12.83
C MET A 111 0.34 -9.92 -13.60
N ASP A 112 -0.95 -10.14 -13.81
CA ASP A 112 -1.47 -11.28 -14.53
C ASP A 112 -1.88 -10.85 -15.93
N LEU A 113 -1.30 -11.46 -16.97
CA LEU A 113 -1.66 -11.19 -18.36
C LEU A 113 -3.08 -11.62 -18.69
N GLY A 114 -3.62 -12.60 -17.95
CA GLY A 114 -5.03 -13.00 -18.04
C GLY A 114 -5.98 -11.84 -17.78
N TYR A 115 -5.53 -10.75 -17.14
CA TYR A 115 -6.31 -9.51 -17.03
C TYR A 115 -6.74 -8.93 -18.39
N LEU A 116 -5.91 -9.07 -19.43
CA LEU A 116 -6.22 -8.51 -20.75
C LEU A 116 -7.47 -9.15 -21.38
N GLU A 117 -7.70 -10.44 -21.10
CA GLU A 117 -8.85 -11.19 -21.60
C GLU A 117 -9.98 -11.30 -20.57
N PHE A 118 -9.65 -11.38 -19.28
CA PHE A 118 -10.57 -11.70 -18.18
C PHE A 118 -10.65 -10.60 -17.11
N SER A 119 -10.52 -9.34 -17.50
CA SER A 119 -10.53 -8.17 -16.59
C SER A 119 -11.70 -8.16 -15.59
N GLY A 120 -12.85 -8.74 -15.95
CA GLY A 120 -14.02 -8.86 -15.09
C GLY A 120 -13.81 -9.68 -13.80
N GLN A 121 -12.75 -10.49 -13.73
CA GLN A 121 -12.37 -11.29 -12.55
C GLN A 121 -11.58 -10.50 -11.51
N PHE A 122 -11.08 -9.30 -11.83
CA PHE A 122 -10.18 -8.50 -10.99
C PHE A 122 -10.85 -7.24 -10.42
N LYS A 123 -12.15 -7.29 -10.12
CA LYS A 123 -12.97 -6.15 -9.67
C LYS A 123 -12.85 -5.81 -8.18
#